data_AF-A0A1I6KVD7-F1
#
_entry.id   AF-A0A1I6KVD7-F1
#
_cell.length_a   1.000
_cell.length_b   1.000
_cell.length_c   1.000
_cell.angle_alpha   90.00
_cell.angle_beta   90.00
_cell.angle_gamma   90.00
#
_symmetry.space_group_name_H-M   'P 1'
#
loop_
_entity.id
_entity.type
_entity.pdbx_description
1 polymer ?
#
loop_
_entity_poly.entity_id
_entity_poly.type
_entity_poly.pdbx_seq_one_letter_code
_entity_poly.pdbx_strand_id
1 'polypeptide(L)'
;MALFSRRKKTDDVEAEDGFAESPMPAAAEPESADAAPVASAAAPTAPDAAPIAPDGPTESAASVGISVSSYRGLGGQAAPAAPAARMAPARAPEAPVAATTVPGIRDNVVLREALAALPVSPESPDLLEIARQLMQGHLFLRVKGDARELLAEGKDLPLGVAVVGDKQFVLAYSSGAALRASIAADRDTGTSAMGQPVLAVIRHVLGGPYAGLIIDNSSAPARAVLPRELLEKLLEQADETLEVKTLLAGDRTDATAGAVVEALTRVKFWVAVNRSEEGRFGVAEARSQDGARLIELYSHPLEVASLRRGDQAAPMTAAQLAGALRADEALDGVIVDPGGPWIRLSRSDLAPLIALAG
;
A
#
# COMPACT_ATOMS: atom_id res chain seq x y z
N MET A 1 3.15 18.97 1.67
CA MET A 1 1.71 19.20 1.93
C MET A 1 1.17 20.08 0.82
N ALA A 2 0.34 19.56 -0.08
CA ALA A 2 -0.35 20.36 -1.10
C ALA A 2 -1.85 20.00 -1.05
N LEU A 3 -2.71 20.99 -0.82
CA LEU A 3 -4.15 20.83 -0.60
C LEU A 3 -4.89 21.76 -1.56
N PHE A 4 -5.86 21.24 -2.30
CA PHE A 4 -6.64 22.03 -3.27
C PHE A 4 -8.13 21.94 -2.98
N SER A 5 -8.71 23.03 -2.48
CA SER A 5 -10.16 23.25 -2.44
C SER A 5 -10.52 24.27 -3.54
N ARG A 6 -11.49 23.94 -4.40
CA ARG A 6 -12.06 24.92 -5.35
C ARG A 6 -13.17 25.71 -4.64
N ARG A 7 -12.93 27.00 -4.36
CA ARG A 7 -13.95 27.93 -3.87
C ARG A 7 -14.75 28.49 -5.04
N LYS A 8 -16.08 28.58 -4.89
CA LYS A 8 -17.02 29.19 -5.84
C LYS A 8 -16.97 30.72 -5.68
N LYS A 9 -16.87 31.44 -6.80
CA LYS A 9 -16.85 32.90 -6.87
C LYS A 9 -18.28 33.46 -6.87
N THR A 10 -18.55 34.41 -5.98
CA THR A 10 -19.63 35.40 -6.07
C THR A 10 -19.18 36.66 -5.31
N ASP A 11 -18.99 37.74 -6.05
CA ASP A 11 -18.96 39.16 -5.61
C ASP A 11 -20.36 39.54 -5.07
N ASP A 12 -20.68 40.57 -4.29
CA ASP A 12 -20.06 41.74 -3.62
C ASP A 12 -21.12 42.23 -2.61
N VAL A 13 -20.75 42.87 -1.48
CA VAL A 13 -21.39 44.07 -0.86
C VAL A 13 -20.50 44.56 0.31
N GLU A 14 -19.98 45.80 0.19
CA GLU A 14 -19.40 46.66 1.25
C GLU A 14 -20.53 47.13 2.21
N ALA A 15 -20.39 47.39 3.52
CA ALA A 15 -19.48 48.33 4.16
C ALA A 15 -19.67 48.32 5.71
N GLU A 16 -18.58 48.64 6.40
CA GLU A 16 -18.43 49.47 7.63
C GLU A 16 -18.64 48.96 9.08
N ASP A 17 -17.51 49.11 9.82
CA ASP A 17 -17.29 49.67 11.16
C ASP A 17 -17.78 49.01 12.47
N GLY A 18 -16.82 48.88 13.41
CA GLY A 18 -17.04 49.29 14.81
C GLY A 18 -16.81 48.24 15.91
N PHE A 19 -15.60 48.24 16.47
CA PHE A 19 -15.19 48.12 17.89
C PHE A 19 -16.08 47.46 18.99
N ALA A 20 -15.33 46.81 19.92
CA ALA A 20 -15.60 46.54 21.35
C ALA A 20 -16.45 45.29 21.68
N GLU A 21 -15.93 44.25 22.35
CA GLU A 21 -15.47 44.10 23.76
C GLU A 21 -16.50 43.23 24.52
N SER A 22 -16.00 42.10 25.06
CA SER A 22 -16.61 41.11 25.98
C SER A 22 -17.46 41.73 27.12
N PRO A 23 -18.35 41.02 27.87
CA PRO A 23 -18.10 39.67 28.41
C PRO A 23 -19.31 38.73 28.68
N MET A 24 -18.96 37.54 29.20
CA MET A 24 -19.80 36.47 29.78
C MET A 24 -20.75 36.94 30.90
N PRO A 25 -21.78 36.13 31.21
CA PRO A 25 -21.83 35.39 32.49
C PRO A 25 -22.21 33.91 32.27
N ALA A 26 -21.57 32.91 32.87
CA ALA A 26 -21.58 32.48 34.27
C ALA A 26 -22.91 31.86 34.77
N ALA A 27 -22.91 30.52 34.79
CA ALA A 27 -23.47 29.58 35.78
C ALA A 27 -24.94 29.68 36.26
N ALA A 28 -25.67 28.58 36.06
CA ALA A 28 -26.58 28.00 37.06
C ALA A 28 -27.00 26.56 36.65
N GLU A 29 -26.49 25.55 37.35
CA GLU A 29 -27.24 24.32 37.67
C GLU A 29 -28.09 24.60 38.93
N PRO A 30 -29.23 23.90 39.13
CA PRO A 30 -29.18 22.76 40.06
C PRO A 30 -30.15 21.58 39.77
N GLU A 31 -29.74 20.43 40.33
CA GLU A 31 -30.52 19.38 41.03
C GLU A 31 -31.61 18.53 40.33
N SER A 32 -31.26 17.25 40.13
CA SER A 32 -31.79 16.06 40.82
C SER A 32 -33.30 15.90 41.07
N ALA A 33 -33.91 14.84 40.52
CA ALA A 33 -34.67 13.82 41.28
C ALA A 33 -35.19 12.66 40.40
N ASP A 34 -34.66 11.47 40.70
CA ASP A 34 -35.26 10.14 40.84
C ASP A 34 -36.74 9.87 40.40
N ALA A 35 -36.95 8.78 39.66
CA ALA A 35 -37.94 7.71 39.94
C ALA A 35 -38.18 6.76 38.74
N ALA A 36 -37.67 5.53 38.84
CA ALA A 36 -38.38 4.31 38.39
C ALA A 36 -39.29 3.84 39.57
N PRO A 37 -40.20 2.83 39.49
CA PRO A 37 -40.29 1.71 38.52
C PRO A 37 -41.75 1.30 38.15
N VAL A 38 -41.94 0.33 37.25
CA VAL A 38 -42.55 -1.01 37.47
C VAL A 38 -42.92 -1.73 36.17
N ALA A 39 -42.73 -3.04 36.20
CA ALA A 39 -42.85 -4.05 35.14
C ALA A 39 -44.27 -4.61 34.96
N SER A 40 -44.52 -5.28 33.82
CA SER A 40 -45.24 -6.57 33.65
C SER A 40 -45.48 -6.80 32.13
N ALA A 41 -44.74 -7.66 31.45
CA ALA A 41 -44.98 -9.11 31.26
C ALA A 41 -46.31 -9.48 30.58
N ALA A 42 -46.24 -9.99 29.33
CA ALA A 42 -46.69 -11.32 28.92
C ALA A 42 -46.90 -11.43 27.39
N ALA A 43 -46.34 -12.49 26.80
CA ALA A 43 -46.60 -12.98 25.45
C ALA A 43 -48.03 -13.54 25.30
N PRO A 44 -48.54 -13.78 24.08
CA PRO A 44 -48.43 -15.13 23.51
C PRO A 44 -48.26 -15.25 21.98
N THR A 45 -47.55 -16.33 21.61
CA THR A 45 -47.85 -17.40 20.61
C THR A 45 -48.15 -17.09 19.13
N ALA A 46 -47.38 -17.77 18.26
CA ALA A 46 -47.55 -17.93 16.82
C ALA A 46 -48.78 -18.77 16.41
N PRO A 47 -49.16 -18.73 15.12
CA PRO A 47 -49.07 -19.98 14.34
C PRO A 47 -48.52 -19.79 12.90
N ASP A 48 -48.34 -20.96 12.29
CA ASP A 48 -47.56 -21.39 11.12
C ASP A 48 -48.22 -21.14 9.73
N ALA A 49 -47.37 -21.26 8.70
CA ALA A 49 -47.58 -21.65 7.30
C ALA A 49 -48.12 -20.67 6.21
N ALA A 50 -47.24 -20.51 5.20
CA ALA A 50 -47.24 -19.85 3.88
C ALA A 50 -48.35 -20.27 2.86
N PRO A 51 -48.35 -19.84 1.57
CA PRO A 51 -47.55 -18.82 0.84
C PRO A 51 -48.38 -17.80 0.02
N ILE A 52 -47.77 -16.68 -0.39
CA ILE A 52 -48.27 -15.84 -1.49
C ILE A 52 -47.11 -15.60 -2.46
N ALA A 53 -47.30 -15.98 -3.72
CA ALA A 53 -46.43 -15.62 -4.84
C ALA A 53 -46.73 -14.19 -5.30
N PRO A 54 -45.73 -13.50 -5.87
CA PRO A 54 -45.98 -12.96 -7.21
C PRO A 54 -44.80 -13.15 -8.18
N ASP A 55 -45.18 -13.35 -9.45
CA ASP A 55 -44.39 -13.20 -10.67
C ASP A 55 -43.95 -11.73 -10.89
N GLY A 56 -42.78 -11.53 -11.51
CA GLY A 56 -42.38 -10.26 -12.14
C GLY A 56 -40.86 -10.00 -12.19
N PRO A 57 -40.24 -9.76 -13.38
CA PRO A 57 -38.79 -9.88 -13.60
C PRO A 57 -37.99 -8.57 -13.43
N THR A 58 -36.65 -8.73 -13.44
CA THR A 58 -35.54 -7.73 -13.50
C THR A 58 -35.26 -7.00 -12.16
N GLU A 59 -34.04 -6.86 -11.66
CA GLU A 59 -32.75 -6.59 -12.30
C GLU A 59 -31.62 -7.54 -11.86
N SER A 60 -30.73 -7.84 -12.81
CA SER A 60 -29.46 -8.51 -12.59
C SER A 60 -28.56 -7.61 -11.75
N ALA A 61 -28.49 -7.88 -10.44
CA ALA A 61 -27.41 -7.38 -9.61
C ALA A 61 -26.09 -7.98 -10.12
N ALA A 62 -25.21 -7.13 -10.63
CA ALA A 62 -23.85 -7.51 -10.98
C ALA A 62 -23.14 -8.00 -9.71
N SER A 63 -23.12 -9.32 -9.52
CA SER A 63 -22.37 -9.97 -8.45
C SER A 63 -20.88 -9.91 -8.80
N VAL A 64 -20.18 -8.98 -8.17
CA VAL A 64 -18.72 -8.93 -8.22
C VAL A 64 -18.19 -10.05 -7.32
N GLY A 65 -17.57 -11.07 -7.93
CA GLY A 65 -16.86 -12.12 -7.22
C GLY A 65 -15.67 -11.55 -6.47
N ILE A 66 -15.79 -11.42 -5.15
CA ILE A 66 -14.66 -11.16 -4.25
C ILE A 66 -14.06 -12.53 -3.93
N SER A 67 -12.99 -12.89 -4.60
CA SER A 67 -12.22 -14.09 -4.27
C SER A 67 -11.57 -13.91 -2.89
N VAL A 68 -12.15 -14.52 -1.87
CA VAL A 68 -11.57 -14.62 -0.53
C VAL A 68 -10.62 -15.82 -0.54
N SER A 69 -9.35 -15.59 -0.87
CA SER A 69 -8.31 -16.59 -0.69
C SER A 69 -7.89 -16.60 0.78
N SER A 70 -8.22 -17.68 1.48
CA SER A 70 -7.83 -17.91 2.87
C SER A 70 -6.30 -18.01 2.99
N TYR A 71 -5.73 -17.05 3.71
CA TYR A 71 -4.32 -17.00 4.07
C TYR A 71 -4.00 -18.19 4.99
N ARG A 72 -3.33 -19.23 4.46
CA ARG A 72 -2.74 -20.31 5.26
C ARG A 72 -1.28 -19.96 5.53
N GLY A 73 -0.93 -19.92 6.81
CA GLY A 73 0.35 -19.44 7.31
C GLY A 73 1.59 -20.07 6.66
N LEU A 74 2.68 -19.29 6.74
CA LEU A 74 4.05 -19.65 6.34
C LEU A 74 4.47 -20.97 7.02
N GLY A 75 4.46 -22.08 6.28
CA GLY A 75 4.88 -23.38 6.82
C GLY A 75 4.40 -24.62 6.05
N GLY A 76 3.60 -24.50 4.99
CA GLY A 76 3.15 -25.65 4.21
C GLY A 76 4.18 -26.11 3.16
N GLN A 77 4.75 -27.28 3.36
CA GLN A 77 5.75 -27.92 2.48
C GLN A 77 5.11 -28.28 1.12
N ALA A 78 5.56 -27.63 0.04
CA ALA A 78 5.19 -28.00 -1.33
C ALA A 78 6.21 -29.01 -1.89
N ALA A 79 5.72 -30.06 -2.56
CA ALA A 79 6.53 -31.08 -3.21
C ALA A 79 7.33 -30.50 -4.40
N PRO A 80 8.53 -31.01 -4.69
CA PRO A 80 9.41 -30.41 -5.70
C PRO A 80 8.88 -30.71 -7.11
N ALA A 81 8.63 -29.64 -7.88
CA ALA A 81 8.55 -29.71 -9.33
C ALA A 81 9.94 -29.40 -9.91
N ALA A 82 10.37 -30.19 -10.90
CA ALA A 82 11.67 -30.06 -11.56
C ALA A 82 11.90 -28.64 -12.14
N PRO A 83 13.14 -28.12 -12.16
CA PRO A 83 13.43 -26.77 -12.59
C PRO A 83 13.32 -26.68 -14.12
N ALA A 84 12.16 -26.28 -14.62
CA ALA A 84 12.12 -25.60 -15.90
C ALA A 84 12.94 -24.31 -15.74
N ALA A 85 13.93 -24.08 -16.60
CA ALA A 85 14.61 -22.81 -16.72
C ALA A 85 13.58 -21.73 -17.07
N ARG A 86 12.97 -21.15 -16.02
CA ARG A 86 12.02 -20.06 -16.16
C ARG A 86 12.82 -18.88 -16.65
N MET A 87 12.61 -18.55 -17.92
CA MET A 87 13.01 -17.29 -18.51
C MET A 87 12.69 -16.19 -17.49
N ALA A 88 13.72 -15.46 -17.05
CA ALA A 88 13.55 -14.40 -16.07
C ALA A 88 12.41 -13.49 -16.55
N PRO A 89 11.44 -13.11 -15.68
CA PRO A 89 10.38 -12.20 -16.09
C PRO A 89 11.01 -10.97 -16.74
N ALA A 90 10.37 -10.45 -17.79
CA ALA A 90 10.80 -9.21 -18.44
C ALA A 90 11.03 -8.16 -17.34
N ARG A 91 12.27 -7.71 -17.20
CA ARG A 91 12.68 -6.84 -16.10
C ARG A 91 11.83 -5.58 -16.16
N ALA A 92 11.23 -5.18 -15.03
CA ALA A 92 10.53 -3.91 -14.89
C ALA A 92 11.41 -2.76 -15.42
N PRO A 93 10.87 -1.63 -15.88
CA PRO A 93 11.69 -0.50 -16.32
C PRO A 93 12.65 -0.05 -15.21
N GLU A 94 13.84 0.42 -15.59
CA GLU A 94 14.89 0.87 -14.64
C GLU A 94 14.41 2.02 -13.74
N ALA A 95 13.53 2.87 -14.26
CA ALA A 95 12.82 3.89 -13.49
C ALA A 95 11.39 4.07 -14.05
N PRO A 96 10.37 4.24 -13.20
CA PRO A 96 9.01 4.52 -13.65
C PRO A 96 8.91 5.94 -14.21
N VAL A 97 8.05 6.15 -15.21
CA VAL A 97 7.77 7.49 -15.71
C VAL A 97 6.95 8.25 -14.67
N ALA A 98 7.49 9.35 -14.15
CA ALA A 98 6.81 10.16 -13.15
C ALA A 98 5.50 10.72 -13.73
N ALA A 99 4.41 10.61 -12.96
CA ALA A 99 3.12 11.20 -13.29
C ALA A 99 2.59 12.00 -12.09
N THR A 100 1.88 13.08 -12.37
CA THR A 100 1.29 13.97 -11.36
C THR A 100 -0.09 14.37 -11.83
N THR A 101 -1.12 13.72 -11.31
CA THR A 101 -2.51 14.08 -11.61
C THR A 101 -3.02 15.22 -10.74
N VAL A 102 -2.47 15.38 -9.53
CA VAL A 102 -2.76 16.48 -8.61
C VAL A 102 -1.48 17.27 -8.39
N PRO A 103 -1.45 18.60 -8.61
CA PRO A 103 -0.21 19.36 -8.52
C PRO A 103 0.51 19.16 -7.19
N GLY A 104 1.80 18.82 -7.23
CA GLY A 104 2.62 18.62 -6.03
C GLY A 104 2.47 17.25 -5.35
N ILE A 105 1.65 16.33 -5.88
CA ILE A 105 1.55 14.94 -5.38
C ILE A 105 1.76 13.97 -6.56
N ARG A 106 2.81 13.15 -6.48
CA ARG A 106 3.08 12.12 -7.48
C ARG A 106 2.04 11.02 -7.40
N ASP A 107 1.60 10.56 -8.56
CA ASP A 107 0.81 9.33 -8.67
C ASP A 107 1.69 8.13 -8.35
N ASN A 108 1.11 7.09 -7.73
CA ASN A 108 1.76 5.80 -7.58
C ASN A 108 1.61 5.00 -8.87
N VAL A 109 2.41 5.41 -9.86
CA VAL A 109 2.43 4.82 -11.20
C VAL A 109 2.75 3.33 -11.15
N VAL A 110 3.65 2.92 -10.26
CA VAL A 110 4.08 1.53 -10.14
C VAL A 110 2.95 0.64 -9.62
N LEU A 111 2.21 1.09 -8.61
CA LEU A 111 1.00 0.40 -8.15
C LEU A 111 -0.06 0.35 -9.24
N ARG A 112 -0.29 1.47 -9.96
CA ARG A 112 -1.27 1.53 -11.04
C ARG A 112 -0.96 0.53 -12.15
N GLU A 113 0.31 0.42 -12.56
CA GLU A 113 0.76 -0.53 -13.57
C GLU A 113 0.64 -1.98 -13.08
N ALA A 114 1.00 -2.25 -11.82
CA ALA A 114 0.83 -3.56 -11.21
C ALA A 114 -0.64 -4.00 -11.15
N LEU A 115 -1.56 -3.08 -10.80
CA LEU A 115 -2.99 -3.33 -10.83
C LEU A 115 -3.50 -3.61 -12.24
N ALA A 116 -3.02 -2.87 -13.24
CA ALA A 116 -3.38 -3.09 -14.64
C ALA A 116 -2.89 -4.44 -15.19
N ALA A 117 -1.81 -4.98 -14.61
CA ALA A 117 -1.24 -6.28 -14.98
C ALA A 117 -1.92 -7.48 -14.29
N LEU A 118 -2.89 -7.25 -13.39
CA LEU A 118 -3.57 -8.34 -12.70
C LEU A 118 -4.36 -9.25 -13.67
N PRO A 119 -4.26 -10.58 -13.51
CA PRO A 119 -5.11 -11.49 -14.25
C PRO A 119 -6.58 -11.38 -13.76
N VAL A 120 -7.51 -11.88 -14.58
CA VAL A 120 -8.96 -11.89 -14.26
C VAL A 120 -9.24 -12.56 -12.91
N SER A 121 -8.48 -13.60 -12.57
CA SER A 121 -8.54 -14.30 -11.29
C SER A 121 -7.17 -14.24 -10.61
N PRO A 122 -6.89 -13.22 -9.79
CA PRO A 122 -5.61 -13.08 -9.11
C PRO A 122 -5.39 -14.17 -8.07
N GLU A 123 -4.16 -14.66 -8.00
CA GLU A 123 -3.70 -15.62 -6.98
C GLU A 123 -2.97 -14.89 -5.85
N SER A 124 -2.64 -15.62 -4.77
CA SER A 124 -1.91 -15.06 -3.62
C SER A 124 -0.61 -14.32 -4.01
N PRO A 125 0.25 -14.83 -4.92
CA PRO A 125 1.45 -14.10 -5.31
C PRO A 125 1.15 -12.80 -6.06
N ASP A 126 0.01 -12.69 -6.76
CA ASP A 126 -0.40 -11.45 -7.41
C ASP A 126 -0.80 -10.38 -6.38
N LEU A 127 -1.43 -10.77 -5.28
CA LEU A 127 -1.68 -9.84 -4.16
C LEU A 127 -0.38 -9.42 -3.46
N LEU A 128 0.62 -10.31 -3.37
CA LEU A 128 1.94 -9.95 -2.84
C LEU A 128 2.67 -8.98 -3.77
N GLU A 129 2.52 -9.15 -5.08
CA GLU A 129 2.99 -8.19 -6.09
C GLU A 129 2.34 -6.81 -5.86
N ILE A 130 1.01 -6.73 -5.76
CA ILE A 130 0.33 -5.45 -5.46
C ILE A 130 0.82 -4.87 -4.13
N ALA A 131 0.94 -5.69 -3.10
CA ALA A 131 1.38 -5.26 -1.78
C ALA A 131 2.80 -4.67 -1.78
N ARG A 132 3.75 -5.26 -2.53
CA ARG A 132 5.11 -4.71 -2.62
C ARG A 132 5.16 -3.40 -3.43
N GLN A 133 4.30 -3.26 -4.43
CA GLN A 133 4.21 -2.04 -5.24
C GLN A 133 3.43 -0.93 -4.53
N LEU A 134 2.49 -1.29 -3.65
CA LEU A 134 1.77 -0.37 -2.78
C LEU A 134 2.74 0.51 -1.99
N MET A 135 3.83 -0.06 -1.48
CA MET A 135 4.84 0.59 -0.63
C MET A 135 5.66 1.69 -1.34
N GLN A 136 5.20 2.23 -2.45
CA GLN A 136 5.92 3.26 -3.19
C GLN A 136 5.11 4.56 -3.19
N GLY A 137 5.75 5.66 -2.85
CA GLY A 137 5.16 7.00 -2.97
C GLY A 137 3.91 7.23 -2.10
N HIS A 138 2.83 7.68 -2.73
CA HIS A 138 1.63 8.19 -2.07
C HIS A 138 0.37 7.47 -2.55
N LEU A 139 -0.64 7.41 -1.68
CA LEU A 139 -2.00 7.04 -2.05
C LEU A 139 -2.91 8.26 -1.93
N PHE A 140 -3.91 8.31 -2.77
CA PHE A 140 -4.98 9.29 -2.65
C PHE A 140 -6.11 8.68 -1.83
N LEU A 141 -6.67 9.49 -0.94
CA LEU A 141 -7.82 9.17 -0.11
C LEU A 141 -8.95 10.13 -0.44
N ARG A 142 -10.16 9.62 -0.38
CA ARG A 142 -11.38 10.41 -0.46
C ARG A 142 -11.83 10.74 0.95
N VAL A 143 -12.13 12.01 1.22
CA VAL A 143 -12.60 12.50 2.51
C VAL A 143 -13.94 13.17 2.31
N LYS A 144 -14.93 12.85 3.15
CA LYS A 144 -16.23 13.55 3.12
C LYS A 144 -16.09 14.95 3.72
N GLY A 145 -16.53 15.98 3.02
CA GLY A 145 -16.30 17.38 3.40
C GLY A 145 -14.92 17.91 3.00
N ASP A 146 -14.50 19.06 3.57
CA ASP A 146 -13.21 19.68 3.31
C ASP A 146 -12.14 19.14 4.28
N ALA A 147 -11.22 18.32 3.77
CA ALA A 147 -10.15 17.72 4.56
C ALA A 147 -9.23 18.76 5.21
N ARG A 148 -9.04 19.94 4.59
CA ARG A 148 -8.15 20.99 5.13
C ARG A 148 -8.76 21.62 6.37
N GLU A 149 -10.06 21.91 6.34
CA GLU A 149 -10.78 22.47 7.48
C GLU A 149 -10.82 21.45 8.63
N LEU A 150 -11.16 20.19 8.33
CA LEU A 150 -11.19 19.12 9.34
C LEU A 150 -9.83 18.90 10.01
N LEU A 151 -8.74 18.92 9.24
CA LEU A 151 -7.38 18.82 9.79
C LEU A 151 -7.00 20.04 10.62
N ALA A 152 -7.35 21.26 10.17
CA ALA A 152 -7.06 22.49 10.91
C ALA A 152 -7.81 22.54 12.24
N GLU A 153 -8.99 21.93 12.31
CA GLU A 153 -9.81 21.79 13.51
C GLU A 153 -9.39 20.59 14.40
N GLY A 154 -8.41 19.78 13.96
CA GLY A 154 -7.96 18.58 14.68
C GLY A 154 -9.00 17.46 14.73
N LYS A 155 -9.98 17.46 13.82
CA LYS A 155 -11.04 16.45 13.74
C LYS A 155 -10.59 15.22 12.95
N ASP A 156 -11.22 14.10 13.24
CA ASP A 156 -11.03 12.87 12.46
C ASP A 156 -11.49 13.07 11.01
N LEU A 157 -10.75 12.47 10.08
CA LEU A 157 -11.07 12.52 8.66
C LEU A 157 -12.07 11.41 8.32
N PRO A 158 -13.31 11.73 7.90
CA PRO A 158 -14.28 10.75 7.46
C PRO A 158 -13.86 10.21 6.09
N LEU A 159 -13.02 9.18 6.11
CA LEU A 159 -12.51 8.53 4.91
C LEU A 159 -13.64 7.82 4.15
N GLY A 160 -13.51 7.74 2.84
CA GLY A 160 -14.33 6.87 2.02
C GLY A 160 -14.13 5.42 2.44
N VAL A 161 -15.21 4.76 2.85
CA VAL A 161 -15.22 3.37 3.30
C VAL A 161 -16.23 2.59 2.46
N ALA A 162 -15.88 1.37 2.10
CA ALA A 162 -16.81 0.41 1.54
C ALA A 162 -17.09 -0.71 2.55
N VAL A 163 -18.36 -1.12 2.62
CA VAL A 163 -18.79 -2.24 3.45
C VAL A 163 -18.93 -3.48 2.57
N VAL A 164 -18.24 -4.55 2.94
CA VAL A 164 -18.31 -5.85 2.26
C VAL A 164 -18.71 -6.89 3.31
N GLY A 165 -19.95 -7.35 3.26
CA GLY A 165 -20.52 -8.17 4.32
C GLY A 165 -20.62 -7.37 5.63
N ASP A 166 -19.96 -7.85 6.67
CA ASP A 166 -19.85 -7.23 7.99
C ASP A 166 -18.56 -6.41 8.17
N LYS A 167 -17.69 -6.35 7.16
CA LYS A 167 -16.36 -5.73 7.22
C LYS A 167 -16.32 -4.38 6.53
N GLN A 168 -15.57 -3.46 7.13
CA GLN A 168 -15.32 -2.12 6.58
C GLN A 168 -13.91 -2.03 6.00
N PHE A 169 -13.79 -1.51 4.78
CA PHE A 169 -12.52 -1.31 4.11
C PHE A 169 -12.34 0.15 3.72
N VAL A 170 -11.16 0.70 3.94
CA VAL A 170 -10.82 2.06 3.49
C VAL A 170 -10.59 2.03 1.99
N LEU A 171 -11.18 3.01 1.28
CA LEU A 171 -10.96 3.21 -0.14
C LEU A 171 -9.73 4.10 -0.36
N ALA A 172 -8.74 3.58 -1.09
CA ALA A 172 -7.55 4.31 -1.48
C ALA A 172 -7.32 4.21 -2.99
N TYR A 173 -6.58 5.16 -3.55
CA TYR A 173 -6.40 5.28 -4.98
C TYR A 173 -4.94 5.46 -5.36
N SER A 174 -4.50 4.80 -6.42
CA SER A 174 -3.14 4.87 -6.96
C SER A 174 -2.83 6.25 -7.58
N SER A 175 -3.86 6.95 -8.05
CA SER A 175 -3.71 8.22 -8.76
C SER A 175 -4.94 9.12 -8.57
N GLY A 176 -4.76 10.41 -8.86
CA GLY A 176 -5.90 11.33 -8.92
C GLY A 176 -6.93 10.96 -10.01
N ALA A 177 -6.51 10.24 -11.06
CA ALA A 177 -7.40 9.78 -12.13
C ALA A 177 -8.34 8.67 -11.63
N ALA A 178 -7.80 7.68 -10.91
CA ALA A 178 -8.59 6.62 -10.29
C ALA A 178 -9.58 7.17 -9.25
N LEU A 179 -9.15 8.16 -8.46
CA LEU A 179 -10.05 8.85 -7.52
C LEU A 179 -11.20 9.56 -8.24
N ARG A 180 -10.93 10.28 -9.34
CA ARG A 180 -11.99 10.92 -10.14
C ARG A 180 -12.96 9.90 -10.74
N ALA A 181 -12.47 8.75 -11.21
CA ALA A 181 -13.30 7.68 -11.72
C ALA A 181 -14.27 7.14 -10.63
N SER A 182 -13.78 7.01 -9.39
CA SER A 182 -14.61 6.62 -8.25
C SER A 182 -15.69 7.65 -7.92
N ILE A 183 -15.34 8.94 -7.85
CA ILE A 183 -16.33 10.02 -7.62
C ILE A 183 -17.38 10.05 -8.73
N ALA A 184 -16.99 9.87 -9.99
CA ALA A 184 -17.91 9.84 -11.12
C ALA A 184 -18.91 8.67 -11.04
N ALA A 185 -18.45 7.51 -10.55
CA ALA A 185 -19.30 6.33 -10.35
C ALA A 185 -20.32 6.55 -9.21
N ASP A 186 -19.88 7.12 -8.09
CA ASP A 186 -20.73 7.30 -6.90
C ASP A 186 -21.63 8.53 -6.97
N ARG A 187 -21.32 9.49 -7.85
CA ARG A 187 -21.97 10.82 -7.99
C ARG A 187 -21.96 11.67 -6.72
N ASP A 188 -21.18 11.31 -5.71
CA ASP A 188 -21.05 12.08 -4.48
C ASP A 188 -19.94 13.13 -4.60
N THR A 189 -20.38 14.36 -4.86
CA THR A 189 -19.52 15.53 -5.12
C THR A 189 -19.13 16.29 -3.85
N GLY A 190 -19.66 15.90 -2.68
CA GLY A 190 -19.40 16.53 -1.39
C GLY A 190 -18.11 16.07 -0.72
N THR A 191 -17.11 15.65 -1.50
CA THR A 191 -15.88 15.03 -1.00
C THR A 191 -14.64 15.75 -1.49
N SER A 192 -13.63 15.83 -0.64
CA SER A 192 -12.29 16.30 -0.98
C SER A 192 -11.31 15.13 -1.18
N ALA A 193 -10.19 15.44 -1.83
CA ALA A 193 -9.11 14.50 -2.12
C ALA A 193 -7.89 14.85 -1.28
N MET A 194 -7.24 13.83 -0.70
CA MET A 194 -6.00 14.01 0.06
C MET A 194 -4.97 12.97 -0.35
N GLY A 195 -3.76 13.39 -0.73
CA GLY A 195 -2.63 12.47 -0.92
C GLY A 195 -1.88 12.26 0.39
N GLN A 196 -1.56 11.01 0.72
CA GLN A 196 -0.82 10.64 1.93
C GLN A 196 0.30 9.66 1.60
N PRO A 197 1.46 9.74 2.28
CA PRO A 197 2.48 8.70 2.21
C PRO A 197 1.89 7.34 2.56
N VAL A 198 2.30 6.30 1.84
CA VAL A 198 1.70 4.96 1.96
C VAL A 198 1.75 4.45 3.41
N LEU A 199 2.88 4.62 4.10
CA LEU A 199 3.00 4.19 5.50
C LEU A 199 2.01 4.89 6.43
N ALA A 200 1.70 6.16 6.19
CA ALA A 200 0.72 6.89 6.99
C ALA A 200 -0.69 6.30 6.79
N VAL A 201 -1.04 5.95 5.55
CA VAL A 201 -2.32 5.30 5.23
C VAL A 201 -2.42 3.92 5.88
N ILE A 202 -1.38 3.09 5.74
CA ILE A 202 -1.33 1.76 6.36
C ILE A 202 -1.49 1.86 7.87
N ARG A 203 -0.71 2.74 8.53
CA ARG A 203 -0.79 2.94 10.00
C ARG A 203 -2.18 3.43 10.43
N HIS A 204 -2.82 4.30 9.66
CA HIS A 204 -4.19 4.73 9.95
C HIS A 204 -5.19 3.58 9.86
N VAL A 205 -5.11 2.76 8.80
CA VAL A 205 -5.99 1.58 8.62
C VAL A 205 -5.81 0.59 9.77
N LEU A 206 -4.55 0.34 10.16
CA LEU A 206 -4.22 -0.56 11.28
C LEU A 206 -4.61 0.04 12.64
N GLY A 207 -4.60 1.36 12.80
CA GLY A 207 -5.08 2.02 14.02
C GLY A 207 -6.60 2.03 14.17
N GLY A 208 -7.35 1.84 13.08
CA GLY A 208 -8.81 1.88 13.04
C GLY A 208 -9.49 0.50 13.03
N PRO A 209 -10.84 0.47 12.98
CA PRO A 209 -11.65 -0.75 12.96
C PRO A 209 -11.71 -1.44 11.58
N TYR A 210 -10.82 -1.06 10.67
CA TYR A 210 -10.90 -1.47 9.28
C TYR A 210 -10.30 -2.86 9.05
N ALA A 211 -10.96 -3.62 8.17
CA ALA A 211 -10.53 -4.95 7.73
C ALA A 211 -9.46 -4.91 6.63
N GLY A 212 -9.11 -3.74 6.11
CA GLY A 212 -8.07 -3.57 5.11
C GLY A 212 -8.28 -2.37 4.19
N LEU A 213 -7.65 -2.43 3.02
CA LEU A 213 -7.72 -1.44 1.95
C LEU A 213 -8.39 -2.03 0.71
N ILE A 214 -9.23 -1.25 0.03
CA ILE A 214 -9.61 -1.48 -1.36
C ILE A 214 -8.93 -0.41 -2.20
N ILE A 215 -8.13 -0.86 -3.16
CA ILE A 215 -7.39 0.02 -4.07
C ILE A 215 -8.13 0.12 -5.40
N ASP A 216 -8.34 1.35 -5.87
CA ASP A 216 -8.90 1.66 -7.19
C ASP A 216 -10.23 0.95 -7.48
N ASN A 217 -11.18 0.98 -6.52
CA ASN A 217 -12.42 0.21 -6.54
C ASN A 217 -13.23 0.30 -7.86
N SER A 218 -13.20 1.46 -8.53
CA SER A 218 -13.93 1.75 -9.77
C SER A 218 -13.13 1.51 -11.05
N SER A 219 -11.91 0.98 -10.96
CA SER A 219 -11.00 0.79 -12.09
C SER A 219 -10.97 -0.66 -12.61
N ALA A 220 -12.08 -1.40 -12.52
CA ALA A 220 -12.11 -2.81 -12.90
C ALA A 220 -11.56 -3.06 -14.33
N PRO A 221 -10.70 -4.08 -14.54
CA PRO A 221 -10.24 -5.08 -13.58
C PRO A 221 -9.08 -4.64 -12.67
N ALA A 222 -8.49 -3.47 -12.90
CA ALA A 222 -7.32 -2.93 -12.20
C ALA A 222 -7.65 -2.43 -10.78
N ARG A 223 -8.08 -3.34 -9.91
CA ARG A 223 -8.40 -3.08 -8.50
C ARG A 223 -7.97 -4.26 -7.63
N ALA A 224 -7.67 -3.99 -6.38
CA ALA A 224 -7.26 -5.02 -5.43
C ALA A 224 -7.84 -4.78 -4.05
N VAL A 225 -8.07 -5.87 -3.32
CA VAL A 225 -8.42 -5.82 -1.89
C VAL A 225 -7.23 -6.35 -1.11
N LEU A 226 -6.65 -5.51 -0.25
CA LEU A 226 -5.53 -5.85 0.61
C LEU A 226 -6.04 -6.03 2.03
N PRO A 227 -6.06 -7.27 2.56
CA PRO A 227 -6.58 -7.54 3.88
C PRO A 227 -5.64 -7.01 4.96
N ARG A 228 -6.20 -6.70 6.14
CA ARG A 228 -5.49 -6.16 7.29
C ARG A 228 -4.24 -6.97 7.65
N GLU A 229 -4.33 -8.29 7.64
CA GLU A 229 -3.24 -9.19 8.04
C GLU A 229 -2.03 -9.07 7.10
N LEU A 230 -2.27 -8.74 5.82
CA LEU A 230 -1.20 -8.47 4.86
C LEU A 230 -0.57 -7.09 5.12
N LEU A 231 -1.37 -6.09 5.48
CA LEU A 231 -0.89 -4.75 5.85
C LEU A 231 -0.04 -4.77 7.12
N GLU A 232 -0.41 -5.59 8.12
CA GLU A 232 0.38 -5.80 9.33
C GLU A 232 1.76 -6.40 9.00
N LYS A 233 1.79 -7.42 8.15
CA LYS A 233 3.04 -8.05 7.68
C LYS A 233 3.92 -7.12 6.86
N LEU A 234 3.31 -6.23 6.07
CA LEU A 234 4.05 -5.19 5.34
C LEU A 234 4.75 -4.25 6.32
N LEU A 235 4.08 -3.84 7.40
CA LEU A 235 4.63 -2.85 8.32
C LEU A 235 5.70 -3.45 9.27
N GLU A 236 5.58 -4.72 9.65
CA GLU A 236 6.49 -5.39 10.59
C GLU A 236 7.96 -5.36 10.12
N GLN A 237 8.18 -5.49 8.82
CA GLN A 237 9.53 -5.60 8.22
C GLN A 237 9.89 -4.38 7.35
N ALA A 238 9.01 -3.38 7.25
CA ALA A 238 9.28 -2.16 6.50
C ALA A 238 10.38 -1.32 7.15
N ASP A 239 11.22 -0.73 6.30
CA ASP A 239 12.00 0.45 6.68
C ASP A 239 11.04 1.61 7.06
N GLU A 240 11.34 2.34 8.13
CA GLU A 240 10.45 3.39 8.66
C GLU A 240 10.18 4.52 7.66
N THR A 241 11.12 4.73 6.73
CA THR A 241 11.05 5.78 5.71
C THR A 241 10.88 5.24 4.29
N LEU A 242 10.93 3.92 4.12
CA LEU A 242 11.00 3.24 2.82
C LEU A 242 12.08 3.87 1.93
N GLU A 243 13.25 4.16 2.51
CA GLU A 243 14.26 5.02 1.88
C GLU A 243 14.68 4.51 0.50
N VAL A 244 15.10 3.25 0.41
CA VAL A 244 15.53 2.63 -0.86
C VAL A 244 14.38 2.62 -1.86
N LYS A 245 13.17 2.21 -1.48
CA LYS A 245 12.01 2.22 -2.39
C LYS A 245 11.69 3.62 -2.91
N THR A 246 11.78 4.62 -2.04
CA THR A 246 11.52 6.02 -2.40
C THR A 246 12.56 6.54 -3.39
N LEU A 247 13.84 6.21 -3.19
CA LEU A 247 14.91 6.53 -4.13
C LEU A 247 14.71 5.85 -5.51
N LEU A 248 14.27 4.59 -5.51
CA LEU A 248 14.07 3.83 -6.75
C LEU A 248 12.80 4.23 -7.52
N ALA A 249 11.74 4.65 -6.82
CA ALA A 249 10.51 5.15 -7.43
C ALA A 249 10.59 6.63 -7.86
N GLY A 250 11.63 7.35 -7.40
CA GLY A 250 11.88 8.75 -7.74
C GLY A 250 12.50 8.96 -9.12
N ASP A 251 12.78 10.23 -9.47
CA ASP A 251 13.49 10.54 -10.71
C ASP A 251 14.94 10.04 -10.63
N ARG A 252 15.38 9.39 -11.70
CA ARG A 252 16.74 8.86 -11.77
C ARG A 252 17.72 9.99 -12.12
N THR A 253 18.75 10.13 -11.29
CA THR A 253 19.84 11.10 -11.49
C THR A 253 21.18 10.42 -11.30
N ASP A 254 22.27 11.08 -11.69
CA ASP A 254 23.63 10.58 -11.45
C ASP A 254 23.93 10.35 -9.95
N ALA A 255 23.22 11.06 -9.06
CA ALA A 255 23.35 10.91 -7.61
C ALA A 255 22.61 9.68 -7.05
N THR A 256 21.68 9.07 -7.80
CA THR A 256 20.81 8.00 -7.27
C THR A 256 21.62 6.78 -6.85
N ALA A 257 22.66 6.39 -7.60
CA ALA A 257 23.51 5.25 -7.24
C ALA A 257 24.20 5.47 -5.88
N GLY A 258 24.83 6.63 -5.70
CA GLY A 258 25.47 7.01 -4.45
C GLY A 258 24.50 7.04 -3.26
N ALA A 259 23.31 7.63 -3.46
CA ALA A 259 22.28 7.69 -2.43
C ALA A 259 21.76 6.31 -2.01
N VAL A 260 21.58 5.39 -2.96
CA VAL A 260 21.18 4.00 -2.66
C VAL A 260 22.30 3.28 -1.90
N VAL A 261 23.57 3.42 -2.32
CA VAL A 261 24.71 2.83 -1.60
C VAL A 261 24.79 3.35 -0.17
N GLU A 262 24.61 4.65 0.02
CA GLU A 262 24.59 5.27 1.34
C GLU A 262 23.44 4.72 2.22
N ALA A 263 22.23 4.60 1.66
CA ALA A 263 21.08 4.02 2.35
C ALA A 263 21.36 2.56 2.76
N LEU A 264 21.95 1.75 1.89
CA LEU A 264 22.32 0.35 2.19
C LEU A 264 23.29 0.21 3.37
N THR A 265 23.98 1.27 3.80
CA THR A 265 24.84 1.20 5.00
C THR A 265 24.05 1.22 6.31
N ARG A 266 22.78 1.65 6.28
CA ARG A 266 21.94 1.90 7.48
C ARG A 266 20.61 1.16 7.47
N VAL A 267 20.01 0.94 6.31
CA VAL A 267 18.70 0.28 6.21
C VAL A 267 18.82 -1.23 6.27
N LYS A 268 17.73 -1.90 6.65
CA LYS A 268 17.62 -3.35 6.51
C LYS A 268 17.40 -3.71 5.04
N PHE A 269 18.05 -4.77 4.60
CA PHE A 269 17.79 -5.38 3.31
C PHE A 269 17.91 -6.91 3.42
N TRP A 270 17.36 -7.59 2.42
CA TRP A 270 17.28 -9.03 2.37
C TRP A 270 17.94 -9.56 1.11
N VAL A 271 18.35 -10.82 1.17
CA VAL A 271 18.72 -11.62 0.01
C VAL A 271 17.76 -12.79 -0.11
N ALA A 272 17.53 -13.24 -1.35
CA ALA A 272 16.85 -14.49 -1.60
C ALA A 272 17.84 -15.64 -1.37
N VAL A 273 17.49 -16.58 -0.48
CA VAL A 273 18.30 -17.77 -0.20
C VAL A 273 17.51 -19.04 -0.50
N ASN A 274 18.22 -20.04 -0.99
CA ASN A 274 17.68 -21.38 -1.19
C ASN A 274 18.66 -22.42 -0.67
N ARG A 275 18.17 -23.63 -0.41
CA ARG A 275 18.99 -24.75 0.05
C ARG A 275 19.20 -25.71 -1.10
N SER A 276 20.46 -26.01 -1.41
CA SER A 276 20.80 -27.06 -2.37
C SER A 276 20.40 -28.43 -1.86
N GLU A 277 20.35 -29.43 -2.75
CA GLU A 277 20.10 -30.84 -2.39
C GLU A 277 21.11 -31.36 -1.35
N GLU A 278 22.35 -30.84 -1.40
CA GLU A 278 23.44 -31.13 -0.45
C GLU A 278 23.29 -30.38 0.88
N GLY A 279 22.21 -29.63 1.05
CA GLY A 279 21.87 -28.94 2.27
C GLY A 279 22.60 -27.60 2.49
N ARG A 280 23.37 -27.10 1.51
CA ARG A 280 24.08 -25.81 1.60
C ARG A 280 23.15 -24.67 1.21
N PHE A 281 23.27 -23.54 1.91
CA PHE A 281 22.54 -22.33 1.52
C PHE A 281 23.28 -21.63 0.37
N GLY A 282 22.54 -21.31 -0.69
CA GLY A 282 22.99 -20.44 -1.78
C GLY A 282 22.20 -19.13 -1.76
N VAL A 283 22.87 -18.04 -2.14
CA VAL A 283 22.26 -16.73 -2.35
C VAL A 283 21.90 -16.61 -3.82
N ALA A 284 20.73 -16.04 -4.12
CA ALA A 284 20.31 -15.80 -5.49
C ALA A 284 21.21 -14.76 -6.18
N GLU A 285 21.70 -15.12 -7.36
CA GLU A 285 22.49 -14.27 -8.22
C GLU A 285 21.75 -14.03 -9.54
N ALA A 286 21.78 -12.79 -10.01
CA ALA A 286 21.39 -12.46 -11.37
C ALA A 286 22.61 -12.48 -12.28
N ARG A 287 22.41 -12.94 -13.52
CA ARG A 287 23.36 -12.68 -14.62
C ARG A 287 22.77 -11.63 -15.54
N SER A 288 23.54 -10.60 -15.82
CA SER A 288 23.17 -9.58 -16.80
C SER A 288 23.43 -10.07 -18.23
N GLN A 289 22.93 -9.34 -19.24
CA GLN A 289 23.13 -9.70 -20.65
C GLN A 289 24.61 -9.64 -21.07
N ASP A 290 25.37 -8.73 -20.44
CA ASP A 290 26.84 -8.60 -20.54
C ASP A 290 27.60 -9.68 -19.76
N GLY A 291 26.90 -10.62 -19.11
CA GLY A 291 27.49 -11.77 -18.41
C GLY A 291 27.91 -11.49 -16.96
N ALA A 292 27.72 -10.26 -16.47
CA ALA A 292 28.10 -9.88 -15.13
C ALA A 292 27.26 -10.61 -14.06
N ARG A 293 27.92 -11.06 -13.00
CA ARG A 293 27.30 -11.73 -11.84
C ARG A 293 26.97 -10.70 -10.77
N LEU A 294 25.71 -10.64 -10.38
CA LEU A 294 25.18 -9.65 -9.44
C LEU A 294 24.43 -10.35 -8.30
N ILE A 295 24.65 -9.93 -7.07
CA ILE A 295 23.80 -10.36 -5.94
C ILE A 295 22.45 -9.63 -6.04
N GLU A 296 21.34 -10.35 -5.87
CA GLU A 296 20.00 -9.76 -5.77
C GLU A 296 19.72 -9.28 -4.33
N LEU A 297 19.52 -7.97 -4.17
CA LEU A 297 19.17 -7.33 -2.91
C LEU A 297 17.71 -6.87 -2.92
N TYR A 298 17.02 -7.06 -1.80
CA TYR A 298 15.61 -6.77 -1.64
C TYR A 298 15.39 -5.78 -0.51
N SER A 299 14.55 -4.78 -0.73
CA SER A 299 14.24 -3.76 0.28
C SER A 299 13.16 -4.21 1.26
N HIS A 300 12.49 -5.32 0.97
CA HIS A 300 11.49 -5.93 1.84
C HIS A 300 11.40 -7.45 1.58
N PRO A 301 11.17 -8.30 2.60
CA PRO A 301 11.13 -9.76 2.43
C PRO A 301 9.97 -10.25 1.53
N LEU A 302 8.87 -9.48 1.43
CA LEU A 302 7.76 -9.83 0.52
C LEU A 302 8.16 -9.78 -0.96
N GLU A 303 9.20 -9.03 -1.32
CA GLU A 303 9.70 -9.02 -2.69
C GLU A 303 10.19 -10.41 -3.08
N VAL A 304 10.95 -11.09 -2.20
CA VAL A 304 11.39 -12.47 -2.41
C VAL A 304 10.19 -13.42 -2.56
N ALA A 305 9.21 -13.29 -1.67
CA ALA A 305 8.01 -14.12 -1.68
C ALA A 305 7.18 -13.95 -2.98
N SER A 306 7.20 -12.76 -3.58
CA SER A 306 6.47 -12.46 -4.82
C SER A 306 7.05 -13.13 -6.07
N LEU A 307 8.34 -13.50 -6.06
CA LEU A 307 9.04 -14.01 -7.25
C LEU A 307 8.67 -15.43 -7.68
N ARG A 308 7.89 -16.17 -6.87
CA ARG A 308 7.47 -17.56 -7.15
C ARG A 308 8.63 -18.54 -7.44
N ARG A 309 9.84 -18.24 -6.92
CA ARG A 309 11.06 -19.07 -7.08
C ARG A 309 11.22 -20.13 -5.98
N GLY A 310 10.46 -20.02 -4.90
CA GLY A 310 10.60 -20.90 -3.73
C GLY A 310 11.71 -20.47 -2.76
N ASP A 311 12.38 -19.36 -3.04
CA ASP A 311 13.41 -18.78 -2.19
C ASP A 311 12.81 -18.23 -0.89
N GLN A 312 13.63 -18.19 0.15
CA GLN A 312 13.31 -17.57 1.43
C GLN A 312 14.07 -16.25 1.56
N ALA A 313 13.47 -15.24 2.18
CA ALA A 313 14.16 -14.01 2.48
C ALA A 313 15.05 -14.19 3.71
N ALA A 314 16.35 -13.92 3.58
CA ALA A 314 17.28 -13.85 4.71
C ALA A 314 17.80 -12.42 4.86
N PRO A 315 17.75 -11.83 6.08
CA PRO A 315 18.31 -10.50 6.31
C PRO A 315 19.82 -10.53 6.10
N MET A 316 20.37 -9.47 5.51
CA MET A 316 21.80 -9.28 5.32
C MET A 316 22.21 -7.89 5.80
N THR A 317 23.40 -7.79 6.40
CA THR A 317 23.97 -6.50 6.84
C THR A 317 24.93 -5.94 5.80
N ALA A 318 25.18 -4.63 5.85
CA ALA A 318 26.19 -3.97 5.00
C ALA A 318 27.58 -4.62 5.14
N ALA A 319 27.97 -5.01 6.35
CA ALA A 319 29.25 -5.67 6.60
C ALA A 319 29.32 -7.08 5.97
N GLN A 320 28.22 -7.84 6.02
CA GLN A 320 28.14 -9.16 5.35
C GLN A 320 28.21 -9.01 3.83
N LEU A 321 27.51 -8.03 3.26
CA LEU A 321 27.58 -7.72 1.83
C LEU A 321 29.00 -7.33 1.41
N ALA A 322 29.63 -6.43 2.17
CA ALA A 322 31.00 -5.98 1.92
C ALA A 322 31.99 -7.15 1.97
N GLY A 323 31.84 -8.04 2.96
CA GLY A 323 32.64 -9.27 3.07
C GLY A 323 32.46 -10.21 1.88
N ALA A 324 31.21 -10.44 1.43
CA ALA A 324 30.90 -11.28 0.28
C ALA A 324 31.53 -10.72 -1.02
N LEU A 325 31.40 -9.42 -1.25
CA LEU A 325 31.98 -8.75 -2.42
C LEU A 325 33.51 -8.82 -2.41
N ARG A 326 34.17 -8.72 -1.24
CA ARG A 326 35.63 -8.86 -1.16
C ARG A 326 36.11 -10.30 -1.35
N ALA A 327 35.35 -11.26 -0.86
CA ALA A 327 35.73 -12.67 -0.91
C ALA A 327 35.62 -13.26 -2.33
N ASP A 328 34.67 -12.79 -3.15
CA ASP A 328 34.50 -13.22 -4.54
C ASP A 328 34.70 -12.03 -5.50
N GLU A 329 35.88 -11.96 -6.12
CA GLU A 329 36.21 -10.95 -7.13
C GLU A 329 35.40 -11.13 -8.43
N ALA A 330 34.83 -12.31 -8.67
CA ALA A 330 33.98 -12.58 -9.83
C ALA A 330 32.54 -12.09 -9.65
N LEU A 331 32.20 -11.46 -8.51
CA LEU A 331 30.98 -10.70 -8.34
C LEU A 331 31.19 -9.25 -8.82
N ASP A 332 30.47 -8.86 -9.86
CA ASP A 332 30.58 -7.55 -10.51
C ASP A 332 29.80 -6.44 -9.79
N GLY A 333 28.94 -6.82 -8.82
CA GLY A 333 28.16 -5.88 -8.03
C GLY A 333 26.84 -6.45 -7.53
N VAL A 334 25.82 -5.60 -7.45
CA VAL A 334 24.48 -5.97 -6.95
C VAL A 334 23.38 -5.39 -7.83
N ILE A 335 22.20 -6.01 -7.76
CA ILE A 335 20.95 -5.44 -8.26
C ILE A 335 19.98 -5.28 -7.10
N VAL A 336 19.45 -4.08 -6.90
CA VAL A 336 18.52 -3.75 -5.82
C VAL A 336 17.09 -3.72 -6.35
N ASP A 337 16.18 -4.35 -5.61
CA ASP A 337 14.74 -4.53 -5.90
C ASP A 337 14.51 -5.04 -7.34
N PRO A 338 15.00 -6.24 -7.71
CA PRO A 338 14.94 -6.75 -9.09
C PRO A 338 13.50 -6.96 -9.61
N GLY A 339 12.50 -7.00 -8.70
CA GLY A 339 11.08 -6.98 -9.07
C GLY A 339 10.60 -5.61 -9.56
N GLY A 340 11.39 -4.55 -9.35
CA GLY A 340 11.17 -3.21 -9.86
C GLY A 340 10.42 -2.28 -8.89
N PRO A 341 10.70 -0.96 -8.97
CA PRO A 341 11.79 -0.30 -9.71
C PRO A 341 13.19 -0.71 -9.20
N TRP A 342 14.17 -0.86 -10.09
CA TRP A 342 15.47 -1.47 -9.75
C TRP A 342 16.67 -0.56 -10.01
N ILE A 343 17.82 -0.88 -9.42
CA ILE A 343 19.12 -0.28 -9.78
C ILE A 343 20.21 -1.35 -9.80
N ARG A 344 21.10 -1.29 -10.80
CA ARG A 344 22.35 -2.05 -10.81
C ARG A 344 23.43 -1.15 -10.23
N LEU A 345 24.17 -1.67 -9.25
CA LEU A 345 25.33 -1.00 -8.65
C LEU A 345 26.55 -1.86 -8.93
N SER A 346 27.54 -1.27 -9.58
CA SER A 346 28.83 -1.90 -9.85
C SER A 346 29.71 -1.96 -8.61
N ARG A 347 30.79 -2.74 -8.65
CA ARG A 347 31.82 -2.71 -7.58
C ARG A 347 32.36 -1.30 -7.32
N SER A 348 32.52 -0.47 -8.35
CA SER A 348 32.99 0.92 -8.18
C SER A 348 31.98 1.77 -7.42
N ASP A 349 30.68 1.62 -7.70
CA ASP A 349 29.62 2.32 -6.96
C ASP A 349 29.61 1.87 -5.49
N LEU A 350 29.85 0.58 -5.26
CA LEU A 350 29.86 -0.05 -3.93
C LEU A 350 31.16 0.18 -3.15
N ALA A 351 32.15 0.91 -3.68
CA ALA A 351 33.43 1.13 -3.01
C ALA A 351 33.30 1.67 -1.57
N PRO A 352 32.38 2.64 -1.27
CA PRO A 352 32.16 3.11 0.10
C PRO A 352 31.64 2.00 1.04
N LEU A 353 30.77 1.11 0.54
CA LEU A 353 30.25 -0.01 1.31
C LEU A 353 31.32 -1.08 1.52
N ILE A 354 32.10 -1.40 0.48
CA ILE A 354 33.20 -2.36 0.54
C ILE A 354 34.26 -1.90 1.54
N ALA A 355 34.51 -0.60 1.68
CA ALA A 355 35.46 -0.06 2.66
C ALA A 355 35.07 -0.39 4.13
N LEU A 356 33.79 -0.67 4.43
CA LEU A 356 33.32 -0.98 5.79
C LEU A 356 33.82 -2.33 6.32
N ALA A 357 34.21 -3.27 5.45
CA ALA A 357 34.59 -4.62 5.87
C ALA A 357 36.04 -4.73 6.42
N GLY A 358 36.79 -3.62 6.52
CA GLY A 358 38.19 -3.60 7.00
C GLY A 358 39.16 -4.19 6.00
#